data_AF-A0A6C0LS79-F1
#
_entry.id   AF-A0A6C0LS79-F1
#
_cell.length_a   1.000
_cell.length_b   1.000
_cell.length_c   1.000
_cell.angle_alpha   90.00
_cell.angle_beta   90.00
_cell.angle_gamma   90.00
#
_symmetry.space_group_name_H-M   'P 1'
#
loop_
_entity.id
_entity.type
_entity.pdbx_description
1 polymer ?
#
loop_
_entity_poly.entity_id
_entity_poly.type
_entity_poly.pdbx_seq_one_letter_code
_entity_poly.pdbx_strand_id
1 'polypeptide(L)'
;MNKIESPISICIPRIAIEQTKEYIIEKFKQLDIGQIVSIKEIPLRNDNKHKRIIILILLNEDNPQSMDLHSRLKKNETIKLVYEMPWYWKIVSTSPQK
;
A
#
# COMPACT_ATOMS: atom_id res chain seq x y z
N MET A 1 7.78 25.94 -3.76
CA MET A 1 8.54 24.93 -2.99
C MET A 1 7.51 23.93 -2.49
N ASN A 2 7.41 22.77 -3.13
CA ASN A 2 6.45 21.75 -2.71
C ASN A 2 6.95 21.16 -1.39
N LYS A 3 6.14 21.31 -0.36
CA LYS A 3 6.37 20.74 0.97
C LYS A 3 6.40 19.23 0.76
N ILE A 4 7.55 18.58 0.95
CA ILE A 4 7.58 17.11 0.96
C ILE A 4 6.86 16.71 2.24
N GLU A 5 5.57 16.36 2.14
CA GLU A 5 4.86 15.75 3.26
C GLU A 5 5.58 14.44 3.65
N SER A 6 5.60 14.15 4.95
CA SER A 6 6.22 12.92 5.46
C SER A 6 5.55 11.70 4.82
N PRO A 7 6.32 10.70 4.36
CA PRO A 7 5.72 9.53 3.74
C PRO A 7 4.83 8.77 4.75
N ILE A 8 3.74 8.22 4.25
CA ILE A 8 2.79 7.46 5.05
C ILE A 8 3.07 5.97 4.95
N SER A 9 2.72 5.22 6.00
CA SER A 9 2.87 3.77 6.02
C SER A 9 1.51 3.07 5.87
N ILE A 10 1.42 2.19 4.89
CA ILE A 10 0.24 1.37 4.59
C ILE A 10 0.58 -0.11 4.65
N CYS A 11 -0.44 -0.93 4.88
CA CYS A 11 -0.32 -2.37 5.00
C CYS A 11 -1.29 -3.08 4.06
N ILE A 12 -0.79 -4.10 3.35
CA ILE A 12 -1.61 -5.18 2.79
C ILE A 12 -1.51 -6.34 3.78
N PRO A 13 -2.53 -6.58 4.62
CA PRO A 13 -2.40 -7.46 5.78
C PRO A 13 -2.28 -8.93 5.42
N ARG A 14 -2.80 -9.33 4.26
CA ARG A 14 -2.76 -10.71 3.77
C ARG A 14 -2.76 -10.74 2.26
N ILE A 15 -1.69 -11.26 1.67
CA ILE A 15 -1.52 -11.50 0.25
C ILE A 15 -0.86 -12.86 0.06
N ALA A 16 -1.18 -13.55 -1.05
CA ALA A 16 -0.56 -14.82 -1.40
C ALA A 16 0.96 -14.65 -1.61
N ILE A 17 1.77 -15.64 -1.20
CA ILE A 17 3.23 -15.56 -1.31
C ILE A 17 3.73 -15.45 -2.75
N GLU A 18 2.95 -15.97 -3.71
CA GLU A 18 3.21 -15.96 -5.15
C GLU A 18 3.12 -14.56 -5.75
N GLN A 19 2.39 -13.64 -5.12
CA GLN A 19 2.33 -12.24 -5.55
C GLN A 19 3.60 -11.52 -5.12
N THR A 20 4.51 -11.31 -6.08
CA THR A 20 5.85 -10.80 -5.82
C THR A 20 5.85 -9.33 -5.45
N LYS A 21 6.91 -8.89 -4.77
CA LYS A 21 7.16 -7.48 -4.47
C LYS A 21 7.17 -6.63 -5.74
N GLU A 22 7.76 -7.14 -6.81
CA GLU A 22 7.88 -6.46 -8.11
C GLU A 22 6.49 -6.22 -8.71
N TYR A 23 5.62 -7.24 -8.68
CA TYR A 23 4.24 -7.13 -9.16
C TYR A 23 3.44 -6.09 -8.37
N ILE A 24 3.59 -6.09 -7.04
CA ILE A 24 2.95 -5.08 -6.18
C ILE A 24 3.44 -3.68 -6.55
N ILE A 25 4.76 -3.48 -6.67
CA ILE A 25 5.34 -2.19 -7.06
C ILE A 25 4.78 -1.72 -8.40
N GLU A 26 4.68 -2.61 -9.39
CA GLU A 26 4.15 -2.29 -10.71
C GLU A 26 2.69 -1.81 -10.62
N LYS A 27 1.84 -2.52 -9.88
CA LYS A 27 0.44 -2.12 -9.67
C LYS A 27 0.30 -0.77 -8.98
N PHE A 28 1.14 -0.48 -7.99
CA PHE A 28 1.15 0.82 -7.33
C PHE A 28 1.65 1.94 -8.26
N LYS A 29 2.65 1.68 -9.11
CA LYS A 29 3.12 2.65 -10.12
C LYS A 29 2.03 2.99 -11.14
N GLN A 30 1.24 2.00 -11.57
CA GLN A 30 0.14 2.20 -12.53
C GLN A 30 -0.97 3.12 -11.99
N LEU A 31 -1.13 3.24 -10.66
CA LEU A 31 -2.13 4.10 -10.04
C LEU A 31 -1.70 5.57 -9.94
N ASP A 32 -0.41 5.86 -10.14
CA ASP A 32 0.17 7.20 -10.04
C ASP A 32 -0.17 7.94 -8.72
N ILE A 33 -0.35 7.18 -7.63
CA ILE A 33 -0.70 7.73 -6.31
C ILE A 33 0.50 8.27 -5.54
N GLY A 34 1.70 8.21 -6.12
CA GLY A 34 2.94 8.71 -5.54
C GLY A 34 4.12 7.76 -5.68
N GLN A 35 5.16 8.01 -4.88
CA GLN A 35 6.43 7.31 -4.93
C GLN A 35 6.56 6.34 -3.75
N ILE A 36 6.75 5.05 -4.04
CA ILE A 36 7.13 4.06 -3.03
C ILE A 36 8.56 4.38 -2.55
N VAL A 37 8.69 4.71 -1.27
CA VAL A 37 9.97 4.92 -0.57
C VAL A 37 10.57 3.58 -0.13
N SER A 38 9.73 2.70 0.42
CA SER A 38 10.16 1.35 0.79
C SER A 38 9.00 0.37 0.80
N ILE A 39 9.34 -0.92 0.67
CA ILE A 39 8.38 -2.03 0.75
C ILE A 39 9.06 -3.21 1.44
N LYS A 40 8.41 -3.71 2.50
CA LYS A 40 8.84 -4.85 3.32
C LYS A 40 7.81 -5.98 3.19
N GLU A 41 8.29 -7.17 2.87
CA GLU A 41 7.49 -8.40 2.92
C GLU A 41 7.73 -9.07 4.27
N ILE A 42 6.65 -9.44 4.95
CA ILE A 42 6.73 -10.03 6.28
C ILE A 42 5.88 -11.31 6.30
N PRO A 43 6.48 -12.49 6.54
CA PRO A 43 5.75 -13.74 6.69
C PRO A 43 4.73 -13.66 7.84
N LEU A 44 3.61 -14.37 7.70
CA LEU A 44 2.66 -14.54 8.79
C LEU A 44 3.08 -15.72 9.68
N ARG A 45 3.01 -15.56 11.01
CA ARG A 45 3.53 -16.56 11.96
C ARG A 45 2.88 -17.95 11.82
N ASN A 46 1.58 -17.98 11.52
CA ASN A 46 0.78 -19.22 11.49
C ASN A 46 0.19 -19.50 10.09
N ASP A 47 0.67 -18.81 9.05
CA ASP A 47 0.18 -18.96 7.68
C ASP A 47 1.35 -18.82 6.71
N ASN A 48 1.85 -19.96 6.23
CA ASN A 48 2.98 -20.03 5.31
C ASN A 48 2.60 -19.78 3.85
N LYS A 49 1.32 -19.67 3.53
CA LYS A 49 0.82 -19.39 2.18
C LYS A 49 0.58 -17.91 1.93
N HIS A 50 0.62 -17.11 3.00
CA HIS A 50 0.40 -15.68 2.92
C HIS A 50 1.48 -14.89 3.64
N LYS A 51 1.63 -13.64 3.20
CA LYS A 51 2.50 -12.64 3.79
C LYS A 51 1.72 -11.35 4.00
N ARG A 52 2.26 -10.44 4.81
CA ARG A 52 1.84 -9.05 4.88
C ARG A 52 2.87 -8.17 4.19
N ILE A 53 2.41 -7.09 3.59
CA ILE A 53 3.25 -6.11 2.90
C ILE A 53 3.12 -4.79 3.63
N ILE A 54 4.25 -4.18 4.00
CA ILE A 54 4.28 -2.83 4.55
C ILE A 54 4.93 -1.93 3.50
N ILE A 55 4.23 -0.88 3.11
CA ILE A 55 4.69 0.07 2.10
C ILE A 55 4.81 1.43 2.77
N LEU A 56 5.94 2.10 2.57
CA LEU A 56 6.12 3.50 2.89
C LEU A 56 6.01 4.27 1.57
N ILE A 57 5.04 5.17 1.44
CA ILE A 57 4.74 5.90 0.21
C ILE A 57 4.70 7.40 0.45
N LEU A 58 5.37 8.15 -0.41
CA LEU A 58 5.19 9.58 -0.54
C LEU A 58 4.06 9.82 -1.53
N LEU A 59 2.97 10.43 -1.07
CA LEU A 59 1.77 10.62 -1.88
C LEU A 59 1.95 11.71 -2.94
N ASN A 60 1.30 11.53 -4.09
CA ASN A 60 1.15 12.57 -5.10
C ASN A 60 -0.08 13.42 -4.77
N GLU A 61 0.10 14.67 -4.32
CA GLU A 61 -1.00 15.56 -3.93
C GLU A 61 -1.82 16.05 -5.12
N ASP A 62 -1.24 16.06 -6.32
CA ASP A 62 -1.92 16.48 -7.55
C ASP A 62 -2.88 15.40 -8.09
N ASN A 63 -2.81 14.18 -7.55
CA ASN A 63 -3.70 13.07 -7.91
C ASN A 63 -4.89 12.97 -6.93
N PRO A 64 -6.15 13.19 -7.40
CA PRO A 64 -7.34 13.09 -6.54
C PRO A 64 -7.51 11.72 -5.88
N GLN A 65 -7.09 10.63 -6.52
CA GLN A 65 -7.18 9.28 -5.95
C GLN A 65 -6.21 9.09 -4.79
N SER A 66 -5.03 9.70 -4.87
CA SER A 66 -4.05 9.74 -3.78
C SER A 66 -4.61 10.50 -2.57
N MET A 67 -5.29 11.62 -2.81
CA MET A 67 -5.93 12.40 -1.75
C MET A 67 -7.13 11.68 -1.12
N ASP A 68 -7.95 10.98 -1.90
CA ASP A 68 -9.01 10.11 -1.38
C ASP A 68 -8.43 8.98 -0.52
N LEU A 69 -7.41 8.28 -1.03
CA LEU A 69 -6.68 7.23 -0.31
C LEU A 69 -6.20 7.76 1.05
N HIS A 70 -5.53 8.91 1.08
CA HIS A 70 -5.02 9.53 2.32
C HIS A 70 -6.14 9.85 3.31
N SER A 71 -7.22 10.47 2.83
CA SER A 71 -8.37 10.86 3.65
C SER A 71 -9.03 9.64 4.31
N ARG A 72 -9.20 8.56 3.55
CA ARG A 72 -9.81 7.32 4.02
C ARG A 72 -8.89 6.57 4.99
N LEU A 73 -7.59 6.53 4.71
CA LEU A 73 -6.60 5.96 5.64
C LEU A 73 -6.54 6.72 6.97
N LYS A 74 -6.64 8.06 6.94
CA LYS A 74 -6.74 8.89 8.16
C LYS A 74 -7.99 8.59 8.99
N LYS A 75 -9.06 8.12 8.36
CA LYS A 75 -10.30 7.66 9.02
C LYS A 75 -10.25 6.19 9.45
N ASN A 76 -9.11 5.52 9.30
CA ASN A 76 -8.95 4.07 9.54
C ASN A 76 -9.88 3.20 8.69
N GLU A 77 -10.27 3.67 7.51
CA GLU A 77 -11.05 2.86 6.57
C GLU A 77 -10.18 1.79 5.92
N THR A 78 -10.82 0.68 5.52
CA THR A 78 -10.20 -0.33 4.65
C THR A 78 -10.47 0.00 3.20
N ILE A 79 -9.40 0.07 2.41
CA ILE A 79 -9.46 0.39 0.99
C ILE A 79 -9.28 -0.90 0.18
N LYS A 80 -10.04 -1.04 -0.90
CA LYS A 80 -9.93 -2.17 -1.83
C LYS A 80 -9.23 -1.71 -3.10
N LEU A 81 -8.00 -2.16 -3.32
CA LEU A 81 -7.25 -1.90 -4.55
C LEU A 81 -7.44 -3.09 -5.49
N VAL A 82 -8.20 -2.88 -6.57
CA VAL A 82 -8.44 -3.90 -7.60
C VAL A 82 -7.21 -3.99 -8.49
N TYR A 83 -6.47 -5.09 -8.42
CA TYR A 83 -5.28 -5.31 -9.26
C TYR A 83 -5.58 -6.10 -10.53
N GLU A 84 -6.61 -6.93 -10.49
CA GLU A 84 -7.14 -7.73 -11.60
C GLU A 84 -8.58 -8.11 -11.28
N MET A 85 -9.57 -7.63 -12.03
CA MET A 85 -10.98 -7.89 -11.71
C MET A 85 -11.29 -9.41 -11.77
N PRO A 86 -11.92 -10.01 -10.73
CA PRO A 86 -12.57 -9.39 -9.56
C PRO A 86 -11.71 -9.30 -8.28
N TRP A 87 -10.43 -9.61 -8.37
CA TRP A 87 -9.49 -9.66 -7.27
C TRP A 87 -9.01 -8.27 -6.82
N TYR A 88 -8.86 -8.12 -5.51
CA TYR A 88 -8.40 -6.89 -4.89
C TYR A 88 -7.57 -7.16 -3.63
N TRP A 89 -6.67 -6.25 -3.32
CA TRP A 89 -5.98 -6.20 -2.03
C TRP A 89 -6.73 -5.28 -1.08
N LYS A 90 -6.76 -5.67 0.21
CA LYS A 90 -7.14 -4.76 1.28
C LYS A 90 -5.93 -3.91 1.66
N ILE A 91 -6.13 -2.61 1.77
CA ILE A 91 -5.13 -1.65 2.24
C ILE A 91 -5.66 -0.99 3.50
N VAL A 92 -4.81 -0.93 4.52
CA VAL A 92 -5.09 -0.26 5.80
C VAL A 92 -3.92 0.61 6.21
N SER A 93 -4.18 1.60 7.07
CA SER A 93 -3.12 2.39 7.70
C SER A 93 -2.31 1.51 8.68
N THR A 94 -1.03 1.79 8.82
CA THR A 94 -0.17 1.14 9.83
C THR A 94 0.86 2.14 10.33
N SER A 95 1.38 1.91 11.53
CA SER A 95 2.58 2.61 11.98
C SER A 95 3.80 2.13 11.19
N PRO A 96 4.78 3.01 10.89
CA PRO A 96 6.05 2.60 10.31
C PRO A 96 6.72 1.53 11.18
N GLN A 97 7.02 0.37 10.61
CA GLN A 97 7.77 -0.67 11.32
C GLN A 97 9.26 -0.33 11.23
N LYS A 98 9.84 0.06 12.38
CA LYS A 98 11.29 0.27 12.56
C LYS A 98 12.05 -0.97 12.10
#